data_AF-A0A2W4JAA6-F1
#
_entry.id   AF-A0A2W4JAA6-F1
#
_cell.length_a   1.000
_cell.length_b   1.000
_cell.length_c   1.000
_cell.angle_alpha   90.00
_cell.angle_beta   90.00
_cell.angle_gamma   90.00
#
_symmetry.space_group_name_H-M   'P 1'
#
loop_
_entity.id
_entity.type
_entity.pdbx_description
1 polymer ?
#
loop_
_entity_poly.entity_id
_entity_poly.type
_entity_poly.pdbx_seq_one_letter_code
_entity_poly.pdbx_strand_id
1 'polypeptide(L)'
;MSYAERYAAAKQRAKHRDLIEFEESLSFPLDDFQRDACQAVAEGHSVLVAAPTGAGKTLVGEFAVRHAHVRGHKAFYTTPIKALSNQKHQDLRAVYGSENVGLLTGHTTVNPTGETCLLH
;
A
#
# COMPACT_ATOMS: atom_id res chain seq x y z
N MET A 1 -25.59 7.00 -23.80
CA MET A 1 -24.43 6.18 -23.44
C MET A 1 -24.52 4.82 -24.12
N SER A 2 -23.53 4.50 -24.95
CA SER A 2 -23.33 3.25 -25.67
C SER A 2 -22.95 2.09 -24.73
N TYR A 3 -23.17 0.85 -25.17
CA TYR A 3 -22.74 -0.36 -24.47
C TYR A 3 -21.21 -0.39 -24.26
N ALA A 4 -20.45 0.08 -25.25
CA ALA A 4 -18.99 0.15 -25.17
C ALA A 4 -18.52 1.12 -24.07
N GLU A 5 -19.21 2.25 -23.91
CA GLU A 5 -18.91 3.25 -22.86
C GLU A 5 -19.20 2.69 -21.46
N ARG A 6 -20.31 1.96 -21.29
CA ARG A 6 -20.64 1.30 -20.02
C ARG A 6 -19.64 0.19 -19.68
N TYR A 7 -19.21 -0.60 -20.66
CA TYR A 7 -18.21 -1.64 -20.47
C TYR A 7 -16.83 -1.06 -20.11
N ALA A 8 -16.40 -0.01 -20.81
CA ALA A 8 -15.15 0.69 -20.51
C ALA A 8 -15.18 1.31 -19.09
N ALA A 9 -16.28 1.97 -18.72
CA ALA A 9 -16.45 2.54 -17.37
C ALA A 9 -16.45 1.46 -16.27
N ALA A 10 -17.10 0.31 -16.50
CA ALA A 10 -17.08 -0.81 -15.57
C ALA A 10 -15.68 -1.41 -15.40
N LYS A 11 -14.92 -1.55 -16.49
CA LYS A 11 -13.55 -2.06 -16.47
C LYS A 11 -12.60 -1.09 -15.75
N GLN A 12 -12.78 0.21 -15.93
CA GLN A 12 -11.99 1.22 -15.22
C GLN A 12 -12.32 1.25 -13.72
N ARG A 13 -13.61 1.18 -13.35
CA ARG A 13 -13.99 1.03 -11.92
C ARG A 13 -13.40 -0.22 -11.28
N ALA A 14 -13.36 -1.34 -12.01
CA ALA A 14 -12.74 -2.56 -11.52
C ALA A 14 -11.23 -2.43 -11.30
N LYS A 15 -10.53 -1.64 -12.14
CA LYS A 15 -9.07 -1.41 -12.02
C LYS A 15 -8.68 -0.63 -10.77
N HIS A 16 -9.52 0.29 -10.30
CA HIS A 16 -9.24 1.14 -9.14
C HIS A 16 -10.04 0.76 -7.89
N ARG A 17 -10.65 -0.43 -7.87
CA ARG A 17 -11.50 -0.85 -6.76
C ARG A 17 -10.76 -0.86 -5.42
N ASP A 18 -9.50 -1.32 -5.42
CA ASP A 18 -8.66 -1.35 -4.22
C ASP A 18 -8.28 0.05 -3.71
N LEU A 19 -8.11 1.02 -4.61
CA LEU A 19 -7.91 2.42 -4.24
C LEU A 19 -9.17 3.03 -3.63
N ILE A 20 -10.34 2.76 -4.21
CA ILE A 20 -11.62 3.21 -3.64
C ILE A 20 -11.82 2.64 -2.24
N GLU A 21 -11.63 1.33 -2.06
CA GLU A 21 -11.74 0.68 -0.75
C GLU A 21 -10.69 1.19 0.25
N PHE A 22 -9.51 1.58 -0.22
CA PHE A 22 -8.50 2.21 0.62
C PHE A 22 -8.95 3.60 1.07
N GLU A 23 -9.42 4.46 0.17
CA GLU A 23 -9.94 5.79 0.50
C GLU A 23 -11.11 5.71 1.49
N GLU A 24 -12.04 4.77 1.30
CA GLU A 24 -13.17 4.54 2.20
C GLU A 24 -12.75 4.07 3.60
N SER A 25 -11.57 3.47 3.74
CA SER A 25 -11.03 3.04 5.03
C SER A 25 -10.39 4.17 5.83
N LEU A 26 -10.12 5.32 5.22
CA LEU A 26 -9.51 6.47 5.87
C LEU A 26 -10.57 7.35 6.56
N SER A 27 -10.21 7.96 7.68
CA SER A 27 -11.08 8.92 8.39
C SER A 27 -11.06 10.33 7.77
N PHE A 28 -10.22 10.55 6.76
CA PHE A 28 -10.03 11.82 6.07
C PHE A 28 -9.71 11.54 4.60
N PRO A 29 -10.01 12.50 3.68
CA PRO A 29 -9.72 12.31 2.25
C PRO A 29 -8.21 12.36 1.97
N LEU A 30 -7.79 11.71 0.89
CA LEU A 30 -6.44 11.87 0.36
C LEU A 30 -6.26 13.28 -0.22
N ASP A 31 -5.07 13.84 -0.02
CA ASP A 31 -4.62 15.02 -0.75
C ASP A 31 -4.37 14.65 -2.23
N ASP A 32 -4.43 15.65 -3.13
CA ASP A 32 -4.29 15.44 -4.57
C ASP A 32 -3.04 14.63 -4.95
N PHE A 33 -1.88 14.98 -4.38
CA PHE A 33 -0.63 14.28 -4.67
C PHE A 33 -0.63 12.82 -4.19
N GLN A 34 -1.36 12.52 -3.11
CA GLN A 34 -1.46 11.16 -2.56
C GLN A 34 -2.35 10.32 -3.48
N ARG A 35 -3.49 10.88 -3.90
CA ARG A 35 -4.39 10.22 -4.85
C ARG A 35 -3.72 9.96 -6.19
N ASP A 36 -3.03 10.95 -6.75
CA ASP A 36 -2.29 10.79 -8.02
C ASP A 36 -1.23 9.69 -7.92
N ALA A 37 -0.47 9.66 -6.83
CA ALA A 37 0.52 8.62 -6.58
C ALA A 37 -0.10 7.24 -6.43
N CYS A 38 -1.19 7.12 -5.66
CA CYS A 38 -1.91 5.85 -5.49
C CYS A 38 -2.53 5.38 -6.82
N GLN A 39 -3.06 6.30 -7.63
CA GLN A 39 -3.60 5.94 -8.94
C GLN A 39 -2.51 5.42 -9.88
N ALA A 40 -1.34 6.07 -9.92
CA ALA A 40 -0.20 5.60 -10.70
C ALA A 40 0.26 4.21 -10.25
N VAL A 41 0.31 3.95 -8.93
CA VAL A 41 0.57 2.60 -8.39
C VAL A 41 -0.50 1.61 -8.84
N ALA A 42 -1.79 1.99 -8.78
CA ALA A 42 -2.91 1.15 -9.20
C ALA A 42 -2.84 0.75 -10.69
N GLU A 43 -2.26 1.61 -11.51
CA GLU A 43 -2.04 1.43 -12.94
C GLU A 43 -0.75 0.62 -13.25
N GLY A 44 0.03 0.26 -12.23
CA GLY A 44 1.26 -0.52 -12.35
C GLY A 44 2.52 0.32 -12.60
N HIS A 45 2.48 1.63 -12.38
CA HIS A 45 3.62 2.52 -12.50
C HIS A 45 4.44 2.58 -11.20
N SER A 46 5.76 2.81 -11.35
CA SER A 46 6.62 3.17 -10.22
C SER A 46 6.52 4.67 -9.92
N VAL A 47 6.47 5.02 -8.63
CA VAL A 47 6.26 6.41 -8.18
C VAL A 47 7.37 6.84 -7.24
N LEU A 48 7.84 8.08 -7.40
CA LEU A 48 8.70 8.78 -6.46
C LEU A 48 7.93 9.97 -5.87
N VAL A 49 7.63 9.91 -4.57
CA VAL A 49 6.91 10.97 -3.87
C VAL A 49 7.87 11.84 -3.08
N ALA A 50 8.01 13.11 -3.49
CA ALA A 50 8.80 14.10 -2.78
C ALA A 50 7.88 15.14 -2.12
N ALA A 51 7.60 14.96 -0.83
CA ALA A 51 6.76 15.86 -0.04
C ALA A 51 7.38 16.11 1.35
N PRO A 52 7.18 17.30 1.96
CA PRO A 52 7.67 17.62 3.29
C PRO A 52 7.28 16.59 4.35
N THR A 53 8.05 16.52 5.44
CA THR A 53 7.66 15.72 6.61
C THR A 53 6.36 16.26 7.19
N GLY A 54 5.44 15.38 7.57
CA GLY A 54 4.10 15.74 8.02
C GLY A 54 3.03 15.79 6.91
N ALA A 55 3.41 15.80 5.63
CA ALA A 55 2.47 15.85 4.52
C ALA A 55 1.72 14.52 4.22
N GLY A 56 1.90 13.47 5.04
CA GLY A 56 1.16 12.22 4.86
C GLY A 56 1.66 11.28 3.75
N LYS A 57 2.89 11.48 3.21
CA LYS A 57 3.48 10.60 2.17
C LYS A 57 3.48 9.10 2.50
N THR A 58 3.38 8.74 3.77
CA THR A 58 3.23 7.35 4.24
C THR A 58 2.00 6.64 3.66
N LEU A 59 0.90 7.36 3.42
CA LEU A 59 -0.34 6.79 2.87
C LEU A 59 -0.13 6.15 1.50
N VAL A 60 0.76 6.72 0.68
CA VAL A 60 1.11 6.14 -0.62
C VAL A 60 1.81 4.79 -0.46
N GLY A 61 2.71 4.68 0.53
CA GLY A 61 3.39 3.42 0.84
C GLY A 61 2.43 2.37 1.42
N GLU A 62 1.50 2.79 2.28
CA GLU A 62 0.47 1.90 2.84
C GLU A 62 -0.48 1.39 1.76
N PHE A 63 -0.88 2.25 0.82
CA PHE A 63 -1.64 1.83 -0.35
C PHE A 63 -0.86 0.84 -1.20
N ALA A 64 0.43 1.08 -1.48
CA ALA A 64 1.25 0.16 -2.27
C ALA A 64 1.35 -1.24 -1.64
N VAL A 65 1.46 -1.32 -0.31
CA VAL A 65 1.43 -2.61 0.42
C VAL A 65 0.07 -3.29 0.26
N ARG A 66 -1.04 -2.55 0.47
CA ARG A 66 -2.40 -3.07 0.28
C ARG A 66 -2.61 -3.59 -1.14
N HIS A 67 -2.21 -2.79 -2.13
CA HIS A 67 -2.33 -3.08 -3.56
C HIS A 67 -1.63 -4.38 -3.94
N ALA A 68 -0.42 -4.61 -3.39
CA ALA A 68 0.32 -5.85 -3.57
C ALA A 68 -0.38 -7.03 -2.88
N HIS A 69 -0.78 -6.88 -1.61
CA HIS A 69 -1.45 -7.94 -0.85
C HIS A 69 -2.75 -8.42 -1.49
N VAL A 70 -3.62 -7.50 -1.93
CA VAL A 70 -4.89 -7.83 -2.61
C VAL A 70 -4.66 -8.60 -3.92
N ARG A 71 -3.48 -8.46 -4.54
CA ARG A 71 -3.08 -9.17 -5.77
C ARG A 71 -2.26 -10.43 -5.51
N GLY A 72 -2.04 -10.82 -4.25
CA GLY A 72 -1.19 -11.94 -3.87
C GLY A 72 0.28 -11.73 -4.26
N HIS A 73 0.72 -10.47 -4.35
CA HIS A 73 2.09 -10.10 -4.61
C HIS A 73 2.85 -9.82 -3.32
N LYS A 74 4.17 -10.00 -3.37
CA LYS A 74 5.02 -9.63 -2.23
C LYS A 74 5.32 -8.14 -2.22
N ALA A 75 5.28 -7.54 -1.03
CA ALA A 75 5.68 -6.16 -0.78
C ALA A 75 6.87 -6.10 0.19
N PHE A 76 7.87 -5.28 -0.14
CA PHE A 76 8.97 -4.96 0.78
C PHE A 76 8.82 -3.53 1.26
N TYR A 77 8.64 -3.36 2.57
CA TYR A 77 8.49 -2.05 3.20
C TYR A 77 9.76 -1.72 3.98
N THR A 78 10.51 -0.72 3.54
CA THR A 78 11.77 -0.32 4.17
C THR A 78 11.55 0.90 5.05
N THR A 79 12.18 0.94 6.22
CA THR A 79 12.18 2.13 7.08
C THR A 79 13.62 2.52 7.44
N PRO A 80 13.89 3.82 7.68
CA PRO A 80 15.26 4.27 7.93
C PRO A 80 15.79 3.89 9.32
N ILE A 81 14.93 3.51 10.29
CA ILE A 81 15.32 3.12 11.65
C ILE A 81 14.50 1.95 12.19
N LYS A 82 15.13 1.05 12.96
CA LYS A 82 14.53 -0.20 13.44
C LYS A 82 13.23 0.01 14.23
N ALA A 83 13.17 1.08 15.02
CA ALA A 83 11.99 1.42 15.81
C ALA A 83 10.74 1.61 14.92
N LEU A 84 10.90 2.24 13.75
CA LEU A 84 9.80 2.44 12.81
C LEU A 84 9.39 1.14 12.11
N SER A 85 10.36 0.27 11.77
CA SER A 85 10.04 -1.08 11.26
C SER A 85 9.25 -1.89 12.28
N ASN A 86 9.61 -1.84 13.57
CA ASN A 86 8.87 -2.53 14.63
C ASN A 86 7.45 -2.00 14.79
N GLN A 87 7.27 -0.68 14.78
CA GLN A 87 5.95 -0.06 14.86
C GLN A 87 5.08 -0.46 13.67
N LYS A 88 5.61 -0.30 12.44
CA LYS A 88 4.86 -0.65 11.23
C LYS A 88 4.61 -2.16 11.12
N HIS A 89 5.48 -3.00 11.65
CA HIS A 89 5.24 -4.45 11.78
C HIS A 89 4.00 -4.75 12.63
N GLN A 90 3.83 -4.06 13.76
CA GLN A 90 2.66 -4.24 14.61
C GLN A 90 1.38 -3.77 13.91
N ASP A 91 1.43 -2.59 13.28
CA ASP A 91 0.32 -2.04 12.50
C ASP A 91 -0.13 -3.01 11.39
N LEU A 92 0.83 -3.47 10.57
CA LEU A 92 0.54 -4.33 9.42
C LEU A 92 0.05 -5.71 9.85
N ARG A 93 0.55 -6.26 10.97
CA ARG A 93 0.04 -7.52 11.52
C ARG A 93 -1.41 -7.40 12.01
N ALA A 94 -1.79 -6.25 12.56
CA ALA A 94 -3.16 -6.00 12.99
C ALA A 94 -4.13 -5.94 11.80
N VAL A 95 -3.66 -5.44 10.64
CA VAL A 95 -4.48 -5.30 9.43
C VAL A 95 -4.51 -6.58 8.59
N TYR A 96 -3.36 -7.22 8.38
CA TYR A 96 -3.20 -8.33 7.41
C TYR A 96 -3.05 -9.70 8.06
N GLY A 97 -3.02 -9.79 9.39
CA GLY A 97 -2.74 -11.04 10.10
C GLY A 97 -1.25 -11.32 10.27
N SER A 98 -0.91 -12.05 11.32
CA SER A 98 0.49 -12.33 11.69
C SER A 98 1.22 -13.24 10.71
N GLU A 99 0.48 -14.09 10.01
CA GLU A 99 0.94 -15.07 9.04
C GLU A 99 1.30 -14.43 7.69
N ASN A 100 0.78 -13.24 7.40
CA ASN A 100 1.02 -12.53 6.13
C ASN A 100 2.11 -11.46 6.23
N VAL A 101 2.60 -11.18 7.44
CA VAL A 101 3.58 -10.12 7.69
C VAL A 101 4.85 -10.70 8.31
N GLY A 102 5.98 -10.38 7.66
CA GLY A 102 7.32 -10.70 8.11
C GLY A 102 8.11 -9.47 8.53
N LEU A 103 9.16 -9.70 9.32
CA LEU A 103 10.14 -8.70 9.72
C LEU A 103 11.54 -9.27 9.50
N LEU A 104 12.30 -8.65 8.61
CA LEU A 104 13.69 -8.97 8.34
C LEU A 104 14.54 -7.79 8.82
N THR A 105 15.27 -8.02 9.90
CA THR A 105 16.27 -7.08 10.41
C THR A 105 17.60 -7.83 10.49
N GLY A 106 18.72 -7.11 10.47
CA GLY A 106 20.06 -7.72 10.57
C GLY A 106 20.30 -8.66 11.78
N HIS A 107 19.43 -8.64 12.80
CA HIS A 107 19.53 -9.48 14.00
C HIS A 107 18.35 -10.44 14.19
N THR A 108 17.26 -10.27 13.43
CA THR A 108 16.02 -11.01 13.69
C THR A 108 15.24 -11.17 12.39
N THR A 109 14.89 -12.41 12.08
CA THR A 109 14.01 -12.78 10.97
C THR A 109 12.74 -13.42 11.54
N VAL A 110 11.60 -12.79 11.29
CA VAL A 110 10.27 -13.29 11.65
C VAL A 110 9.50 -13.49 10.35
N ASN A 111 8.95 -14.69 10.14
CA ASN A 111 8.10 -15.03 9.00
C ASN A 111 8.62 -14.50 7.63
N PRO A 112 9.79 -14.96 7.15
CA PRO A 112 10.39 -14.48 5.90
C PRO A 112 9.57 -14.82 4.65
N THR A 113 8.60 -15.73 4.79
CA THR A 113 7.67 -16.14 3.73
C THR A 113 6.45 -15.25 3.61
N GLY A 114 6.21 -14.36 4.58
CA GLY A 114 5.08 -13.44 4.58
C GLY A 114 4.99 -12.62 3.29
N GLU A 115 3.77 -12.31 2.88
CA GLU A 115 3.50 -11.53 1.66
C GLU A 115 4.01 -10.09 1.81
N THR A 116 3.90 -9.50 3.00
CA THR A 116 4.54 -8.21 3.30
C THR A 116 5.73 -8.40 4.22
N CYS A 117 6.90 -7.94 3.80
CA CYS A 117 8.13 -8.02 4.58
C CYS A 117 8.64 -6.63 4.92
N LEU A 118 8.82 -6.35 6.22
CA LEU A 118 9.48 -5.12 6.66
C LEU A 118 10.99 -5.32 6.72
N LEU A 119 11.73 -4.39 6.15
CA LEU A 119 13.19 -4.39 6.11
C LEU A 119 13.76 -3.23 6.94
N HIS A 120 14.84 -3.51 7.67
CA HIS A 120 15.73 -2.51 8.24
C HIS A 120 17.19 -3.02 8.29
#